data_AF-A0AA86YL61-F1
#
_entry.id   AF-A0AA86YL61-F1
#
_cell.length_a   1.000
_cell.length_b   1.000
_cell.length_c   1.000
_cell.angle_alpha   90.00
_cell.angle_beta   90.00
_cell.angle_gamma   90.00
#
_symmetry.space_group_name_H-M   'P 1'
#
loop_
_entity.id
_entity.type
_entity.pdbx_description
1 polymer ?
#
loop_
_entity_poly.entity_id
_entity_poly.type
_entity_poly.pdbx_seq_one_letter_code
_entity_poly.pdbx_strand_id
1 'polypeptide(L)'
;MLPEEFHEELRKNGIVLTEEQMEKFAVYFERLVEWNQKMNLTAITEKSEVYLKHFYDSVSLAFETAFDPQSHLCDVGSGAGFPSIPLKIVFPELEVTIVDSLNKRITFLQTL
;
A
#
# COMPACT_ATOMS: atom_id res chain seq x y z
N MET A 1 -6.01 -13.45 0.76
CA MET A 1 -7.12 -12.66 0.18
C MET A 1 -6.83 -12.42 -1.29
N LEU A 2 -7.74 -12.79 -2.18
CA LEU A 2 -7.65 -12.49 -3.61
C LEU A 2 -7.97 -11.00 -3.87
N PRO A 3 -7.57 -10.42 -5.02
CA PRO A 3 -7.86 -9.01 -5.33
C PRO A 3 -9.36 -8.67 -5.31
N GLU A 4 -10.20 -9.58 -5.81
CA GLU A 4 -11.67 -9.47 -5.78
C GLU A 4 -12.20 -9.37 -4.34
N GLU A 5 -11.69 -10.23 -3.45
CA GLU A 5 -12.05 -10.23 -2.02
C GLU A 5 -11.56 -8.95 -1.33
N PHE A 6 -10.39 -8.45 -1.70
CA PHE A 6 -9.85 -7.19 -1.17
C PHE A 6 -10.74 -6.00 -1.54
N HIS A 7 -11.16 -5.91 -2.80
CA HIS A 7 -12.09 -4.86 -3.24
C HIS A 7 -13.40 -4.91 -2.48
N GLU A 8 -13.93 -6.13 -2.30
CA GLU A 8 -15.19 -6.36 -1.61
C GLU A 8 -15.13 -6.02 -0.11
N GLU A 9 -14.06 -6.41 0.59
CA GLU A 9 -13.89 -6.10 2.01
C GLU A 9 -13.69 -4.60 2.25
N LEU A 10 -12.96 -3.90 1.39
CA LEU A 10 -12.84 -2.44 1.48
C LEU A 10 -14.20 -1.76 1.27
N ARG A 11 -14.99 -2.24 0.31
CA ARG A 11 -16.34 -1.73 0.03
C ARG A 11 -17.27 -1.84 1.25
N LYS A 12 -17.18 -2.96 1.99
CA LYS A 12 -17.94 -3.16 3.24
C LYS A 12 -17.56 -2.18 4.34
N ASN A 13 -16.30 -1.72 4.35
CA ASN A 13 -15.80 -0.71 5.27
C ASN A 13 -15.96 0.73 4.74
N GLY A 14 -16.76 0.93 3.70
CA GLY A 14 -17.08 2.26 3.17
C GLY A 14 -16.06 2.82 2.17
N ILE A 15 -15.06 2.03 1.76
CA ILE A 15 -14.04 2.42 0.78
C ILE A 15 -14.32 1.75 -0.55
N VAL A 16 -14.76 2.53 -1.55
CA VAL A 16 -15.03 2.03 -2.90
C VAL A 16 -13.84 2.36 -3.80
N LEU A 17 -13.08 1.35 -4.20
CA LEU A 17 -11.98 1.54 -5.14
C LEU A 17 -12.47 1.60 -6.58
N THR A 18 -11.87 2.50 -7.36
CA THR A 18 -12.02 2.53 -8.82
C THR A 18 -11.19 1.44 -9.49
N GLU A 19 -11.48 1.15 -10.76
CA GLU A 19 -10.67 0.24 -11.57
C GLU A 19 -9.20 0.69 -11.65
N GLU A 20 -8.96 2.00 -11.78
CA GLU A 20 -7.61 2.57 -11.79
C GLU A 20 -6.86 2.32 -10.47
N GLN A 21 -7.55 2.43 -9.33
CA GLN A 21 -6.94 2.15 -8.02
C GLN A 21 -6.63 0.65 -7.87
N MET A 22 -7.51 -0.23 -8.35
CA MET A 22 -7.25 -1.66 -8.39
C MET A 22 -6.06 -2.02 -9.29
N GLU A 23 -5.92 -1.36 -10.44
CA GLU A 23 -4.75 -1.51 -11.32
C GLU A 23 -3.46 -1.04 -10.64
N LYS A 24 -3.49 0.09 -9.92
CA LYS A 24 -2.35 0.56 -9.11
C LYS A 24 -1.90 -0.48 -8.08
N PHE A 25 -2.83 -1.15 -7.39
CA PHE A 25 -2.50 -2.25 -6.47
C PHE A 25 -1.90 -3.46 -7.19
N ALA A 26 -2.36 -3.78 -8.40
CA ALA A 26 -1.79 -4.85 -9.21
C ALA A 26 -0.35 -4.52 -9.63
N VAL A 27 -0.11 -3.33 -10.17
CA VAL A 27 1.24 -2.85 -10.55
C VAL A 27 2.15 -2.82 -9.32
N TYR A 28 1.67 -2.33 -8.19
CA TYR A 28 2.45 -2.31 -6.95
C TYR A 28 2.85 -3.73 -6.53
N PHE A 29 1.93 -4.69 -6.57
CA PHE A 29 2.27 -6.09 -6.27
C PHE A 29 3.35 -6.65 -7.23
N GLU A 30 3.22 -6.42 -8.53
CA GLU A 30 4.20 -6.88 -9.52
C GLU A 30 5.59 -6.29 -9.27
N ARG A 31 5.65 -4.97 -9.03
CA ARG A 31 6.90 -4.28 -8.69
C ARG A 31 7.50 -4.79 -7.39
N LEU A 32 6.67 -5.00 -6.36
CA LEU A 32 7.11 -5.53 -5.08
C LEU A 32 7.79 -6.88 -5.26
N VAL A 33 7.16 -7.82 -5.97
CA VAL A 33 7.72 -9.16 -6.21
C VAL A 33 9.00 -9.09 -7.03
N GLU A 34 9.02 -8.29 -8.10
CA GLU A 34 10.20 -8.11 -8.97
C GLU A 34 11.40 -7.57 -8.18
N TRP A 35 11.19 -6.53 -7.37
CA TRP A 35 12.25 -5.92 -6.58
C TRP A 35 12.63 -6.73 -5.36
N ASN A 36 11.70 -7.50 -4.78
CA ASN A 36 12.00 -8.36 -3.64
C ASN A 36 13.09 -9.38 -3.98
N GLN A 37 13.10 -9.90 -5.21
CA GLN A 37 14.14 -10.82 -5.72
C GLN A 37 15.54 -10.21 -5.70
N LYS A 38 15.66 -8.88 -5.78
CA LYS A 38 16.94 -8.16 -5.84
C LYS A 38 17.44 -7.72 -4.47
N MET A 39 16.55 -7.47 -3.51
CA MET A 39 16.92 -6.72 -2.30
C MET A 39 16.22 -7.07 -0.98
N ASN A 40 15.37 -8.11 -0.96
CA ASN A 40 14.64 -8.59 0.23
C ASN A 40 13.85 -7.47 0.93
N LEU A 41 12.89 -6.88 0.21
CA LEU A 41 11.95 -5.87 0.71
C LEU A 41 10.98 -6.43 1.76
N THR A 42 10.51 -7.65 1.57
CA THR A 42 9.53 -8.30 2.46
C THR A 42 9.70 -9.82 2.44
N ALA A 43 9.36 -10.46 3.57
CA ALA A 43 9.32 -11.92 3.67
C ALA A 43 8.08 -12.54 2.98
N ILE A 44 7.06 -11.72 2.69
CA ILE A 44 5.78 -12.17 2.14
C ILE A 44 5.72 -11.82 0.66
N THR A 45 5.68 -12.84 -0.19
CA THR A 45 5.64 -12.69 -1.66
C THR A 45 4.43 -13.34 -2.32
N GLU A 46 3.72 -14.19 -1.58
CA GLU A 46 2.48 -14.79 -2.06
C GLU A 46 1.41 -13.73 -2.25
N LYS A 47 0.80 -13.70 -3.44
CA LYS A 47 -0.17 -12.66 -3.82
C LYS A 47 -1.28 -12.53 -2.81
N SER A 48 -1.84 -13.67 -2.40
CA SER A 48 -2.94 -13.69 -1.45
C SER A 48 -2.55 -13.16 -0.06
N GLU A 49 -1.30 -13.35 0.34
CA GLU A 49 -0.78 -12.85 1.61
C GLU A 49 -0.41 -11.38 1.54
N VAL A 50 0.16 -10.90 0.44
CA VAL A 50 0.47 -9.47 0.26
C VAL A 50 -0.80 -8.63 0.31
N TYR A 51 -1.86 -9.05 -0.40
CA TYR A 51 -3.13 -8.33 -0.38
C TYR A 51 -3.76 -8.27 1.02
N LEU A 52 -3.63 -9.34 1.82
CA LEU A 52 -4.18 -9.37 3.16
C LEU A 52 -3.30 -8.64 4.20
N LYS A 53 -2.02 -9.03 4.28
CA LYS A 53 -1.11 -8.63 5.36
C LYS A 53 -0.40 -7.31 5.11
N HIS A 54 -0.32 -6.86 3.86
CA HIS A 54 0.27 -5.56 3.53
C HIS A 54 -0.80 -4.58 3.06
N PHE A 55 -1.54 -4.88 2.00
CA PHE A 55 -2.47 -3.90 1.43
C PHE A 55 -3.68 -3.65 2.34
N TYR A 56 -4.45 -4.69 2.67
CA TYR A 56 -5.63 -4.57 3.51
C TYR A 56 -5.28 -4.06 4.91
N ASP A 57 -4.25 -4.63 5.55
CA ASP A 57 -3.75 -4.17 6.84
C ASP A 57 -3.40 -2.67 6.83
N SER A 58 -2.71 -2.19 5.79
CA SER A 58 -2.37 -0.77 5.65
C SER A 58 -3.60 0.13 5.49
N VAL A 59 -4.57 -0.27 4.67
CA VAL A 59 -5.79 0.51 4.43
C VAL A 59 -6.71 0.49 5.64
N SER A 60 -6.64 -0.53 6.49
CA SER A 60 -7.48 -0.64 7.69
C SER A 60 -7.28 0.52 8.68
N LEU A 61 -6.14 1.20 8.60
CA LEU A 61 -5.84 2.41 9.37
C LEU A 61 -6.82 3.55 9.08
N ALA A 62 -7.41 3.58 7.88
CA ALA A 62 -8.41 4.55 7.47
C ALA A 62 -9.85 4.18 7.86
N PHE A 63 -10.07 3.01 8.48
CA PHE A 63 -11.40 2.63 8.99
C PHE A 63 -11.75 3.37 10.29
N GLU A 64 -10.75 3.97 10.94
CA GLU A 64 -10.92 4.77 12.15
C GLU A 64 -11.63 6.10 11.85
N THR A 65 -12.59 6.48 12.71
CA THR A 65 -13.45 7.66 12.50
C THR A 65 -12.71 9.01 12.42
N ALA A 66 -11.43 9.04 12.78
CA ALA A 66 -10.60 10.25 12.81
C ALA A 66 -9.67 10.39 11.58
N PHE A 67 -9.69 9.45 10.63
CA PHE A 67 -8.84 9.54 9.46
C PHE A 67 -9.31 10.65 8.51
N ASP A 68 -8.45 11.62 8.27
CA ASP A 68 -8.68 12.72 7.33
C ASP A 68 -7.92 12.46 6.02
N PRO A 69 -8.62 12.22 4.89
CA PRO A 69 -8.01 12.02 3.58
C PRO A 69 -7.17 13.19 3.05
N GLN A 70 -7.30 14.39 3.62
CA GLN A 70 -6.54 15.59 3.24
C GLN A 70 -5.40 15.91 4.22
N SER A 71 -5.15 15.03 5.18
CA SER A 71 -4.07 15.20 6.15
C SER A 71 -2.69 14.95 5.52
N HIS A 72 -1.65 15.28 6.30
CA HIS A 72 -0.27 14.96 5.96
C HIS A 72 0.19 13.77 6.81
N LEU A 73 0.53 12.65 6.17
CA LEU A 73 1.03 11.43 6.77
C LEU A 73 2.56 11.37 6.63
N CYS A 74 3.27 11.25 7.75
CA CYS A 74 4.69 10.94 7.77
C CYS A 74 4.89 9.47 8.16
N ASP A 75 5.51 8.70 7.27
CA ASP A 75 5.75 7.27 7.46
C ASP A 75 7.25 7.02 7.66
N VAL A 76 7.62 6.66 8.88
CA VAL A 76 9.00 6.47 9.31
C VAL A 76 9.33 4.98 9.33
N GLY A 77 10.23 4.56 8.45
CA GLY A 77 10.60 3.16 8.30
C GLY A 77 9.64 2.35 7.43
N SER A 78 8.93 3.01 6.52
CA SER A 78 7.93 2.44 5.61
C SER A 78 8.40 1.19 4.82
N GLY A 79 9.72 0.99 4.69
CA GLY A 79 10.27 -0.22 4.11
C GLY A 79 9.93 -0.32 2.63
N ALA A 80 8.92 -1.12 2.31
CA ALA A 80 8.37 -1.28 0.97
C ALA A 80 7.18 -0.35 0.69
N GLY A 81 6.90 0.64 1.53
CA GLY A 81 5.83 1.63 1.30
C GLY A 81 4.59 1.40 2.15
N PHE A 82 4.67 0.58 3.19
CA PHE A 82 3.54 0.25 4.05
C PHE A 82 3.62 1.04 5.37
N PRO A 83 2.53 1.70 5.82
CA PRO A 83 1.18 1.71 5.25
C PRO A 83 0.88 2.83 4.25
N SER A 84 1.83 3.75 4.02
CA SER A 84 1.54 5.02 3.36
C SER A 84 1.19 4.95 1.87
N ILE A 85 1.81 4.06 1.08
CA ILE A 85 1.51 3.93 -0.35
C ILE A 85 0.11 3.35 -0.60
N PRO A 86 -0.32 2.25 0.06
CA PRO A 86 -1.72 1.81 -0.03
C PRO A 86 -2.71 2.92 0.32
N LEU A 87 -2.45 3.67 1.39
CA LEU A 87 -3.30 4.80 1.78
C LEU A 87 -3.32 5.90 0.70
N LYS A 88 -2.19 6.23 0.09
CA LYS A 88 -2.13 7.21 -1.01
C LYS A 88 -2.90 6.75 -2.26
N ILE A 89 -2.88 5.46 -2.57
CA ILE A 89 -3.66 4.90 -3.68
C ILE A 89 -5.16 5.09 -3.42
N VAL A 90 -5.61 4.77 -2.19
CA VAL A 90 -7.03 4.89 -1.79
C VAL A 90 -7.47 6.35 -1.65
N PHE A 91 -6.61 7.20 -1.10
CA PHE A 91 -6.86 8.62 -0.84
C PHE A 91 -5.84 9.48 -1.59
N PRO A 92 -6.10 9.82 -2.87
CA PRO A 92 -5.16 10.57 -3.69
C PRO A 92 -4.79 11.95 -3.15
N GLU A 93 -5.66 12.56 -2.34
CA GLU A 93 -5.44 13.85 -1.69
C GLU A 93 -4.48 13.78 -0.48
N LEU A 94 -4.20 12.57 0.04
CA LEU A 94 -3.36 12.38 1.23
C LEU A 94 -1.93 12.81 0.91
N GLU A 95 -1.37 13.77 1.63
CA GLU A 95 0.03 14.12 1.46
C GLU A 95 0.91 13.13 2.23
N VAL A 96 1.84 12.46 1.54
CA VAL A 96 2.67 11.41 2.14
C VAL A 96 4.14 11.81 2.10
N THR A 97 4.79 11.77 3.26
CA THR A 97 6.25 11.84 3.40
C THR A 97 6.77 10.51 3.90
N ILE A 98 7.67 9.86 3.16
CA ILE A 98 8.33 8.62 3.59
C ILE A 98 9.77 8.91 4.00
N VAL A 99 10.14 8.44 5.19
CA VAL A 99 11.49 8.52 5.75
C VAL A 99 12.04 7.12 5.94
N ASP A 100 13.04 6.72 5.15
CA ASP A 100 13.75 5.44 5.31
C ASP A 100 15.27 5.66 5.30
N SER A 101 15.99 4.86 6.08
CA SER A 101 17.45 4.97 6.24
C SER A 101 18.23 4.30 5.10
N LEU A 102 17.59 3.48 4.28
CA LEU A 102 18.22 2.72 3.21
C LEU A 102 17.82 3.28 1.84
N ASN A 103 18.77 3.91 1.14
CA ASN A 103 18.53 4.50 -0.18
C ASN A 103 17.92 3.52 -1.19
N LYS A 104 18.29 2.23 -1.11
CA LYS A 104 17.75 1.18 -1.98
C LYS A 104 16.22 1.04 -1.89
N ARG A 105 15.63 1.27 -0.71
CA ARG A 105 14.18 1.24 -0.49
C ARG A 105 13.51 2.48 -1.05
N ILE A 106 14.13 3.65 -0.87
CA ILE A 106 13.70 4.89 -1.52
C ILE A 106 13.70 4.73 -3.05
N THR A 107 14.74 4.10 -3.62
CA THR A 107 14.80 3.82 -5.06
C THR A 107 13.64 2.93 -5.52
N PHE A 108 13.29 1.89 -4.76
CA PHE A 108 12.12 1.07 -5.05
C PHE A 108 10.82 1.89 -5.01
N LEU A 109 10.62 2.71 -3.98
CA LEU A 109 9.43 3.54 -3.82
C LEU A 109 9.26 4.55 -4.96
N GLN A 110 10.35 5.03 -5.54
CA GLN A 110 10.34 5.91 -6.72
C GLN A 110 9.94 5.21 -8.02
N THR A 111 9.81 3.87 -8.03
CA THR A 111 9.35 3.10 -9.20
C THR A 111 7.86 2.78 -9.19
N LEU A 112 7.17 3.10 -8.09
CA LEU A 112 5.73 2.95 -7.90
C LEU A 112 5.00 4.19 -8.42
#